data_AF-A0A2E3AAV4-F1
#
_entry.id   AF-A0A2E3AAV4-F1
#
_cell.length_a   1.000
_cell.length_b   1.000
_cell.length_c   1.000
_cell.angle_alpha   90.00
_cell.angle_beta   90.00
_cell.angle_gamma   90.00
#
_symmetry.space_group_name_H-M   'P 1'
#
loop_
_entity.id
_entity.type
_entity.pdbx_description
1 polymer ?
#
loop_
_entity_poly.entity_id
_entity_poly.type
_entity_poly.pdbx_seq_one_letter_code
_entity_poly.pdbx_strand_id
1 'polypeptide(L)'
;MKKLFFTLTLLFSFALTAQIVVFQPVHVSADKIDQFLNIELNYSKKIAQDAVNKGELEYWILLESTNPKPGEFNYIWVNAYKDIATAVNKGSWWNNSKKAVGVETPILYSSFADLKPDRRYYYKMEQEIQPIGDFEYVILNFTNTTEVQKHLEEMDQYVIPHFKKTMSKHGMMAWGSASKITPQGDDVATMMTYDSYDTLEHVMEHLSGEGVIGGLDFDKLTPIQWSMRPVMRIKGVTGPKQ
;
A
#
# COMPACT_ATOMS: atom_id res chain seq x y z
N MET A 1 -1.60 -26.10 37.94
CA MET A 1 -0.22 -25.58 38.11
C MET A 1 0.65 -26.33 37.12
N LYS A 2 1.33 -25.76 36.12
CA LYS A 2 2.13 -24.52 36.07
C LYS A 2 1.82 -23.76 34.76
N LYS A 3 1.64 -22.44 34.87
CA LYS A 3 1.61 -21.53 33.72
C LYS A 3 3.05 -21.32 33.28
N LEU A 4 3.41 -21.67 32.05
CA LEU A 4 4.71 -21.31 31.48
C LEU A 4 4.51 -19.99 30.72
N PHE A 5 4.92 -18.90 31.34
CA PHE A 5 5.08 -17.61 30.66
C PHE A 5 6.37 -17.69 29.83
N PHE A 6 6.26 -17.62 28.51
CA PHE A 6 7.40 -17.29 27.67
C PHE A 6 7.40 -15.77 27.45
N THR A 7 8.13 -15.07 28.31
CA THR A 7 8.56 -13.71 28.03
C THR A 7 9.81 -13.80 27.17
N LEU A 8 9.66 -13.66 25.85
CA LEU A 8 10.78 -13.47 24.95
C LEU A 8 10.99 -11.96 24.77
N THR A 9 11.77 -11.35 25.67
CA THR A 9 12.24 -9.98 25.49
C THR A 9 13.35 -10.03 24.44
N LEU A 10 12.95 -9.98 23.17
CA LEU A 10 13.87 -9.83 22.06
C LEU A 10 14.22 -8.33 21.94
N LEU A 11 15.29 -7.90 22.61
CA LEU A 11 15.97 -6.64 22.29
C LEU A 11 16.74 -6.83 20.97
N PHE A 12 16.02 -6.90 19.86
CA PHE A 12 16.60 -6.55 18.58
C PHE A 12 16.31 -5.08 18.35
N SER A 13 17.35 -4.27 18.45
CA SER A 13 17.42 -3.03 17.69
C SER A 13 17.47 -3.42 16.21
N PHE A 14 16.33 -3.83 15.65
CA PHE A 14 16.18 -3.88 14.21
C PHE A 14 16.30 -2.44 13.76
N ALA A 15 17.43 -2.11 13.13
CA ALA A 15 17.43 -1.00 12.19
C ALA A 15 16.25 -1.27 11.26
N LEU A 16 15.25 -0.40 11.27
CA LEU A 16 14.13 -0.43 10.32
C LEU A 16 14.78 -0.35 8.93
N THR A 17 14.98 -1.49 8.28
CA THR A 17 15.35 -1.47 6.86
C THR A 17 14.12 -0.95 6.14
N ALA A 18 14.23 0.25 5.57
CA ALA A 18 13.11 0.90 4.92
C ALA A 18 12.54 -0.01 3.81
N GLN A 19 11.26 -0.36 3.94
CA GLN A 19 10.55 -1.16 2.96
C GLN A 19 10.36 -0.35 1.67
N ILE A 20 10.47 -0.99 0.52
CA ILE A 20 10.20 -0.38 -0.78
C ILE A 20 8.83 -0.80 -1.26
N VAL A 21 7.94 0.16 -1.50
CA VAL A 21 6.61 -0.08 -2.03
C VAL A 21 6.55 0.42 -3.47
N VAL A 22 6.03 -0.41 -4.37
CA VAL A 22 5.91 -0.13 -5.80
C VAL A 22 4.44 -0.17 -6.19
N PHE A 23 3.92 0.98 -6.62
CA PHE A 23 2.59 1.10 -7.19
C PHE A 23 2.66 1.00 -8.72
N GLN A 24 1.79 0.20 -9.30
CA GLN A 24 1.60 0.13 -10.75
C GLN A 24 0.11 0.27 -11.07
N PRO A 25 -0.37 1.50 -11.34
CA PRO A 25 -1.73 1.74 -11.78
C PRO A 25 -2.01 1.08 -13.13
N VAL A 26 -3.25 0.66 -13.34
CA VAL A 26 -3.70 0.05 -14.59
C VAL A 26 -5.17 0.37 -14.87
N HIS A 27 -5.46 0.59 -16.15
CA HIS A 27 -6.83 0.70 -16.64
C HIS A 27 -7.25 -0.65 -17.22
N VAL A 28 -8.35 -1.18 -16.69
CA VAL A 28 -9.01 -2.41 -17.14
C VAL A 28 -10.37 -2.03 -17.72
N SER A 29 -10.57 -2.29 -19.00
CA SER A 29 -11.85 -2.04 -19.68
C SER A 29 -12.99 -2.84 -19.03
N ALA A 30 -14.20 -2.28 -19.02
CA ALA A 30 -15.35 -2.88 -18.33
C ALA A 30 -15.65 -4.32 -18.76
N ASP A 31 -15.48 -4.64 -20.05
CA ASP A 31 -15.68 -5.98 -20.62
C ASP A 31 -14.60 -7.00 -20.20
N LYS A 32 -13.51 -6.56 -19.57
CA LYS A 32 -12.39 -7.39 -19.14
C LYS A 32 -12.29 -7.55 -17.62
N ILE A 33 -13.08 -6.80 -16.83
CA ILE A 33 -12.97 -6.78 -15.36
C ILE A 33 -13.12 -8.17 -14.77
N ASP A 34 -14.12 -8.95 -15.18
CA ASP A 34 -14.35 -10.28 -14.62
C ASP A 34 -13.18 -11.24 -14.90
N GLN A 35 -12.65 -11.20 -16.12
CA GLN A 35 -11.49 -12.01 -16.50
C GLN A 35 -10.24 -11.58 -15.73
N PHE A 36 -10.01 -10.27 -15.61
CA PHE A 36 -8.92 -9.68 -14.85
C PHE A 36 -8.97 -10.12 -13.38
N LEU A 37 -10.09 -9.90 -12.69
CA LEU A 37 -10.26 -10.27 -11.30
C LEU A 37 -10.15 -11.78 -11.08
N ASN A 38 -10.65 -12.60 -12.01
CA ASN A 38 -10.47 -14.04 -11.93
C ASN A 38 -8.99 -14.45 -11.98
N ILE A 39 -8.20 -13.87 -12.89
CA ILE A 39 -6.76 -14.14 -12.96
C ILE A 39 -6.06 -13.66 -11.68
N GLU A 40 -6.34 -12.42 -11.25
CA GLU A 40 -5.70 -11.83 -10.09
C GLU A 40 -5.96 -12.61 -8.80
N LEU A 41 -7.23 -12.90 -8.51
CA LEU A 41 -7.65 -13.47 -7.24
C LEU A 41 -7.42 -14.98 -7.17
N ASN A 42 -7.48 -15.71 -8.29
CA ASN A 42 -7.31 -17.17 -8.30
C ASN A 42 -5.89 -17.62 -8.66
N TYR A 43 -5.09 -16.78 -9.31
CA TYR A 43 -3.73 -17.11 -9.76
C TYR A 43 -2.67 -16.12 -9.28
N SER A 44 -2.75 -14.82 -9.62
CA SER A 44 -1.70 -13.84 -9.27
C SER A 44 -1.44 -13.80 -7.77
N LYS A 45 -2.49 -13.80 -6.94
CA LYS A 45 -2.38 -13.86 -5.48
C LYS A 45 -1.59 -15.08 -4.99
N LYS A 46 -1.76 -16.25 -5.60
CA LYS A 46 -1.01 -17.47 -5.23
C LYS A 46 0.46 -17.39 -5.65
N ILE A 47 0.71 -16.83 -6.83
CA ILE A 47 2.08 -16.60 -7.33
C ILE A 47 2.80 -15.57 -6.44
N ALA A 48 2.09 -14.53 -6.02
CA ALA A 48 2.61 -13.55 -5.06
C ALA A 48 2.86 -14.18 -3.69
N GLN A 49 1.97 -15.05 -3.20
CA GLN A 49 2.19 -15.77 -1.94
C GLN A 49 3.41 -16.68 -2.00
N ASP A 50 3.65 -17.36 -3.12
CA ASP A 50 4.86 -18.15 -3.34
C ASP A 50 6.14 -17.26 -3.31
N ALA A 51 6.08 -16.05 -3.86
CA ALA A 51 7.16 -15.06 -3.77
C ALA A 51 7.39 -14.58 -2.32
N VAL A 52 6.32 -14.34 -1.56
CA VAL A 52 6.38 -14.01 -0.11
C VAL A 52 7.04 -15.14 0.68
N ASN A 53 6.63 -16.39 0.42
CA ASN A 53 7.19 -17.56 1.08
C ASN A 53 8.70 -17.73 0.80
N LYS A 54 9.18 -17.22 -0.34
CA LYS A 54 10.61 -17.21 -0.70
C LYS A 54 11.38 -16.00 -0.20
N GLY A 55 10.71 -15.00 0.39
CA GLY A 55 11.31 -13.72 0.77
C GLY A 55 11.70 -12.85 -0.43
N GLU A 56 11.08 -13.06 -1.59
CA GLU A 56 11.25 -12.24 -2.79
C GLU A 56 10.30 -11.04 -2.81
N LEU A 57 9.27 -11.08 -1.97
CA LEU A 57 8.25 -10.07 -1.77
C LEU A 57 7.88 -10.05 -0.28
N GLU A 58 7.53 -8.90 0.28
CA GLU A 58 6.97 -8.79 1.64
C GLU A 58 5.45 -8.95 1.60
N TYR A 59 4.78 -8.25 0.69
CA TYR A 59 3.37 -8.44 0.40
C TYR A 59 3.00 -7.93 -1.00
N TRP A 60 1.88 -8.44 -1.50
CA TRP A 60 1.20 -7.97 -2.69
C TRP A 60 -0.23 -7.57 -2.34
N ILE A 61 -0.71 -6.46 -2.93
CA ILE A 61 -2.10 -6.00 -2.79
C ILE A 61 -2.64 -5.62 -4.17
N LEU A 62 -3.89 -6.00 -4.44
CA LEU A 62 -4.70 -5.45 -5.53
C LEU A 62 -5.70 -4.44 -4.95
N LEU A 63 -5.58 -3.19 -5.41
CA LEU A 63 -6.48 -2.10 -5.07
C LEU A 63 -7.42 -1.80 -6.24
N GLU A 64 -8.70 -1.53 -5.94
CA GLU A 64 -9.74 -1.10 -6.87
C GLU A 64 -10.16 0.34 -6.53
N SER A 65 -10.22 1.23 -7.52
CA SER A 65 -10.73 2.58 -7.30
C SER A 65 -12.21 2.54 -6.98
N THR A 66 -12.65 3.28 -5.96
CA THR A 66 -14.06 3.38 -5.59
C THR A 66 -14.85 4.34 -6.47
N ASN A 67 -14.17 5.23 -7.20
CA ASN A 67 -14.78 6.23 -8.08
C ASN A 67 -13.90 6.49 -9.32
N PRO A 68 -13.66 5.48 -10.17
CA PRO A 68 -12.83 5.65 -11.35
C PRO A 68 -13.54 6.52 -12.38
N LYS A 69 -12.83 7.51 -12.93
CA LYS A 69 -13.33 8.22 -14.12
C LYS A 69 -13.20 7.31 -15.36
N PRO A 70 -14.14 7.40 -16.32
CA PRO A 70 -14.03 6.65 -17.56
C PRO A 70 -12.69 6.87 -18.27
N GLY A 71 -11.99 5.78 -18.60
CA GLY A 71 -10.68 5.83 -19.26
C GLY A 71 -9.48 6.10 -18.35
N GLU A 72 -9.68 6.39 -17.07
CA GLU A 72 -8.62 6.51 -16.08
C GLU A 72 -8.33 5.17 -15.38
N PHE A 73 -7.22 5.10 -14.63
CA PHE A 73 -6.85 3.90 -13.88
C PHE A 73 -7.93 3.50 -12.86
N ASN A 74 -8.31 2.23 -12.87
CA ASN A 74 -9.32 1.67 -11.97
C ASN A 74 -8.77 0.58 -11.04
N TYR A 75 -7.55 0.09 -11.27
CA TYR A 75 -6.85 -0.80 -10.36
C TYR A 75 -5.40 -0.35 -10.13
N ILE A 76 -4.82 -0.77 -9.00
CA ILE A 76 -3.40 -0.59 -8.72
C ILE A 76 -2.85 -1.90 -8.14
N TRP A 77 -1.78 -2.41 -8.73
CA TRP A 77 -0.95 -3.42 -8.08
C TRP A 77 0.03 -2.74 -7.13
N VAL A 78 0.06 -3.21 -5.89
CA VAL A 78 1.02 -2.76 -4.87
C VAL A 78 1.93 -3.93 -4.55
N ASN A 79 3.24 -3.70 -4.66
CA ASN A 79 4.26 -4.68 -4.34
C ASN A 79 5.20 -4.10 -3.29
N ALA A 80 5.33 -4.75 -2.15
CA ALA A 80 6.28 -4.35 -1.12
C ALA A 80 7.47 -5.29 -1.07
N TYR A 81 8.67 -4.73 -0.92
CA TYR A 81 9.94 -5.42 -0.88
C TYR A 81 10.73 -4.98 0.33
N LYS A 82 11.53 -5.87 0.89
CA LYS A 82 12.38 -5.60 2.05
C LYS A 82 13.29 -4.38 1.86
N ASP A 83 13.87 -4.25 0.67
CA ASP A 83 14.86 -3.24 0.34
C ASP A 83 14.93 -3.00 -1.19
N ILE A 84 15.73 -2.02 -1.61
CA ILE A 84 15.94 -1.66 -3.02
C ILE A 84 16.51 -2.84 -3.82
N ALA A 85 17.46 -3.58 -3.25
CA ALA A 85 18.10 -4.70 -3.94
C ALA A 85 17.06 -5.79 -4.28
N THR A 86 16.15 -6.08 -3.37
CA THR A 86 15.06 -7.02 -3.59
C THR A 86 14.07 -6.47 -4.61
N ALA A 87 13.67 -5.21 -4.51
CA ALA A 87 12.75 -4.58 -5.47
C ALA A 87 13.29 -4.62 -6.92
N VAL A 88 14.59 -4.39 -7.10
CA VAL A 88 15.25 -4.40 -8.41
C VAL A 88 15.45 -5.83 -8.93
N ASN A 89 15.96 -6.73 -8.11
CA ASN A 89 16.38 -8.06 -8.57
C ASN A 89 15.25 -9.09 -8.55
N LYS A 90 14.19 -8.86 -7.77
CA LYS A 90 13.04 -9.77 -7.58
C LYS A 90 11.71 -9.20 -8.05
N GLY A 91 11.70 -8.01 -8.67
CA GLY A 91 10.49 -7.38 -9.21
C GLY A 91 9.78 -8.13 -10.35
N SER A 92 10.34 -9.25 -10.80
CA SER A 92 9.78 -10.14 -11.83
C SER A 92 9.26 -11.47 -11.25
N TRP A 93 8.93 -11.51 -9.96
CA TRP A 93 8.42 -12.70 -9.26
C TRP A 93 7.22 -13.37 -9.97
N TRP A 94 6.39 -12.59 -10.64
CA TRP A 94 5.20 -13.06 -11.38
C TRP A 94 5.53 -14.00 -12.55
N ASN A 95 6.78 -14.00 -13.03
CA ASN A 95 7.25 -14.91 -14.07
C ASN A 95 7.35 -16.38 -13.61
N ASN A 96 7.22 -16.66 -12.32
CA ASN A 96 7.31 -18.02 -11.76
C ASN A 96 5.97 -18.79 -11.77
N SER A 97 4.99 -18.36 -12.57
CA SER A 97 3.63 -18.92 -12.61
C SER A 97 3.59 -20.44 -12.84
N LYS A 98 4.41 -20.99 -13.74
CA LYS A 98 4.46 -22.44 -14.00
C LYS A 98 4.76 -23.25 -12.75
N LYS A 99 5.71 -22.78 -11.94
CA LYS A 99 6.11 -23.47 -10.70
C LYS A 99 5.08 -23.25 -9.59
N ALA A 100 4.49 -22.07 -9.51
CA ALA A 100 3.57 -21.71 -8.43
C ALA A 100 2.15 -22.25 -8.64
N VAL A 101 1.65 -22.28 -9.88
CA VAL A 101 0.26 -22.62 -10.21
C VAL A 101 0.11 -23.55 -11.42
N GLY A 102 1.21 -24.04 -12.01
CA GLY A 102 1.16 -25.05 -13.08
C GLY A 102 0.85 -24.50 -14.48
N VAL A 103 0.71 -23.19 -14.66
CA VAL A 103 0.35 -22.54 -15.92
C VAL A 103 1.51 -21.66 -16.39
N GLU A 104 1.86 -21.69 -17.68
CA GLU A 104 2.91 -20.84 -18.23
C GLU A 104 2.52 -19.35 -18.20
N THR A 105 3.48 -18.47 -17.87
CA THR A 105 3.25 -17.02 -17.70
C THR A 105 2.59 -16.37 -18.93
N PRO A 106 3.07 -16.62 -20.17
CA PRO A 106 2.45 -16.02 -21.36
C PRO A 106 1.02 -16.53 -21.61
N ILE A 107 0.68 -17.73 -21.16
CA ILE A 107 -0.67 -18.29 -21.28
C ILE A 107 -1.58 -17.63 -20.25
N LEU A 108 -1.15 -17.58 -19.00
CA LEU A 108 -1.94 -17.04 -17.88
C LEU A 108 -2.29 -15.57 -18.09
N TYR A 109 -1.29 -14.77 -18.50
CA TYR A 109 -1.46 -13.32 -18.68
C TYR A 109 -1.69 -12.91 -20.14
N SER A 110 -2.09 -13.84 -21.00
CA SER A 110 -2.40 -13.54 -22.41
C SER A 110 -3.46 -12.42 -22.56
N SER A 111 -4.48 -12.44 -21.70
CA SER A 111 -5.53 -11.41 -21.66
C SER A 111 -5.06 -10.06 -21.10
N PHE A 112 -3.85 -9.99 -20.53
CA PHE A 112 -3.31 -8.75 -19.98
C PHE A 112 -2.62 -7.89 -21.05
N ALA A 113 -2.42 -8.43 -22.26
CA ALA A 113 -1.78 -7.71 -23.37
C ALA A 113 -2.53 -6.42 -23.77
N ASP A 114 -3.85 -6.38 -23.54
CA ASP A 114 -4.70 -5.22 -23.86
C ASP A 114 -4.85 -4.23 -22.68
N LEU A 115 -4.29 -4.56 -21.51
CA LEU A 115 -4.30 -3.66 -20.37
C LEU A 115 -3.41 -2.45 -20.63
N LYS A 116 -3.79 -1.32 -20.03
CA LYS A 116 -3.03 -0.07 -20.13
C LYS A 116 -2.42 0.27 -18.76
N PRO A 117 -1.29 -0.35 -18.40
CA PRO A 117 -0.58 0.02 -17.18
C PRO A 117 0.11 1.37 -17.36
N ASP A 118 0.25 2.09 -16.25
CA ASP A 118 1.15 3.24 -16.17
C ASP A 118 2.60 2.80 -15.88
N ARG A 119 3.45 3.79 -15.64
CA ARG A 119 4.76 3.65 -15.02
C ARG A 119 4.66 2.96 -13.65
N ARG A 120 5.79 2.43 -13.20
CA ARG A 120 5.96 1.96 -11.82
C ARG A 120 6.45 3.09 -10.94
N TYR A 121 5.80 3.27 -9.80
CA TYR A 121 6.09 4.32 -8.84
C TYR A 121 6.68 3.69 -7.58
N TYR A 122 7.99 3.87 -7.40
CA TYR A 122 8.76 3.34 -6.28
C TYR A 122 8.80 4.36 -5.15
N TYR A 123 8.42 3.93 -3.96
CA TYR A 123 8.49 4.72 -2.74
C TYR A 123 9.30 3.97 -1.68
N LYS A 124 10.00 4.73 -0.85
CA LYS A 124 10.65 4.25 0.37
C LYS A 124 9.72 4.55 1.54
N MET A 125 9.31 3.54 2.29
CA MET A 125 8.58 3.74 3.54
C MET A 125 9.47 4.45 4.56
N GLU A 126 8.97 5.55 5.11
CA GLU A 126 9.68 6.37 6.09
C GLU A 126 9.13 6.14 7.51
N GLN A 127 7.80 6.08 7.64
CA GLN A 127 7.13 5.91 8.93
C GLN A 127 5.90 5.01 8.78
N GLU A 128 5.56 4.30 9.85
CA GLU A 128 4.42 3.39 9.87
C GLU A 128 3.84 3.24 11.28
N ILE A 129 2.51 3.18 11.35
CA ILE A 129 1.76 2.65 12.47
C ILE A 129 1.29 1.26 12.06
N GLN A 130 1.79 0.24 12.77
CA GLN A 130 1.49 -1.16 12.47
C GLN A 130 -0.02 -1.43 12.48
N PRO A 131 -0.52 -2.31 11.60
CA PRO A 131 -1.93 -2.69 11.57
C PRO A 131 -2.44 -3.16 12.93
N ILE A 132 -3.58 -2.60 13.37
CA ILE A 132 -4.26 -3.00 14.62
C ILE A 132 -5.48 -3.91 14.37
N GLY A 133 -5.80 -4.17 13.11
CA GLY A 133 -6.93 -4.98 12.67
C GLY A 133 -6.95 -5.10 11.15
N ASP A 134 -7.92 -5.86 10.64
CA ASP A 134 -8.17 -5.98 9.20
C ASP A 134 -8.77 -4.68 8.65
N PHE A 135 -8.44 -4.36 7.39
CA PHE A 135 -8.93 -3.16 6.71
C PHE A 135 -9.34 -3.48 5.27
N GLU A 136 -10.36 -2.77 4.78
CA GLU A 136 -10.93 -2.97 3.45
C GLU A 136 -10.68 -1.79 2.51
N TYR A 137 -10.43 -0.60 3.06
CA TYR A 137 -10.27 0.64 2.29
C TYR A 137 -8.96 1.33 2.62
N VAL A 138 -8.42 2.06 1.65
CA VAL A 138 -7.22 2.89 1.83
C VAL A 138 -7.39 4.21 1.08
N ILE A 139 -7.03 5.30 1.74
CA ILE A 139 -6.80 6.59 1.10
C ILE A 139 -5.31 6.65 0.76
N LEU A 140 -4.97 6.86 -0.50
CA LEU A 140 -3.59 7.16 -0.90
C LEU A 140 -3.46 8.67 -1.08
N ASN A 141 -2.81 9.36 -0.15
CA ASN A 141 -2.63 10.80 -0.19
C ASN A 141 -1.28 11.14 -0.83
N PHE A 142 -1.28 11.82 -1.97
CA PHE A 142 -0.08 12.19 -2.70
C PHE A 142 0.15 13.69 -2.65
N THR A 143 1.41 14.12 -2.51
CA THR A 143 1.79 15.54 -2.54
C THR A 143 3.09 15.74 -3.32
N ASN A 144 3.21 16.91 -3.97
CA ASN A 144 4.40 17.35 -4.69
C ASN A 144 5.18 18.38 -3.85
N THR A 145 5.16 18.22 -2.52
CA THR A 145 5.86 19.11 -1.59
C THR A 145 7.37 19.12 -1.82
N THR A 146 7.98 20.29 -1.65
CA THR A 146 9.43 20.47 -1.60
C THR A 146 9.99 20.33 -0.18
N GLU A 147 9.12 20.20 0.83
CA GLU A 147 9.48 20.14 2.26
C GLU A 147 9.30 18.73 2.85
N VAL A 148 9.63 17.67 2.11
CA VAL A 148 9.41 16.26 2.53
C VAL A 148 9.94 15.96 3.94
N GLN A 149 11.20 16.33 4.23
CA GLN A 149 11.82 16.04 5.53
C GLN A 149 11.08 16.72 6.69
N LYS A 150 10.67 17.98 6.50
CA LYS A 150 9.94 18.75 7.49
C LYS A 150 8.57 18.13 7.78
N HIS A 151 7.85 17.69 6.74
CA HIS A 151 6.58 17.00 6.94
C HIS A 151 6.74 15.67 7.67
N LEU A 152 7.80 14.90 7.40
CA LEU A 152 8.09 13.67 8.13
C LEU A 152 8.35 13.95 9.63
N GLU A 153 9.11 15.00 9.94
CA GLU A 153 9.37 15.44 11.33
C GLU A 153 8.09 15.87 12.04
N GLU A 154 7.26 16.69 11.39
CA GLU A 154 5.96 17.13 11.93
C GLU A 154 4.99 15.94 12.11
N MET A 155 5.00 14.97 11.18
CA MET A 155 4.21 13.75 11.31
C MET A 155 4.65 12.90 12.51
N ASP A 156 5.96 12.74 12.72
CA ASP A 156 6.51 12.01 13.87
C ASP A 156 6.09 12.67 15.19
N GLN A 157 6.18 14.00 15.24
CA GLN A 157 5.95 14.77 16.45
C GLN A 157 4.47 14.92 16.81
N TYR A 158 3.58 15.04 15.83
CA TYR A 158 2.19 15.44 16.06
C TYR A 158 1.15 14.46 15.51
N VAL A 159 1.33 13.96 14.29
CA VAL A 159 0.33 13.11 13.62
C VAL A 159 0.34 11.69 14.19
N ILE A 160 1.51 11.05 14.25
CA ILE A 160 1.65 9.67 14.74
C ILE A 160 1.16 9.53 16.20
N PRO A 161 1.54 10.42 17.15
CA PRO A 161 1.04 10.34 18.52
C PRO A 161 -0.48 10.52 18.62
N HIS A 162 -1.06 11.42 17.81
CA HIS A 162 -2.50 11.61 17.73
C HIS A 162 -3.19 10.35 17.22
N PHE A 163 -2.77 9.82 16.06
CA PHE A 163 -3.36 8.63 15.44
C PHE A 163 -3.24 7.40 16.35
N LYS A 164 -2.09 7.17 16.99
CA LYS A 164 -1.95 6.06 17.97
C LYS A 164 -2.96 6.11 19.11
N LYS A 165 -3.46 7.30 19.47
CA LYS A 165 -4.46 7.50 20.53
C LYS A 165 -5.90 7.36 20.04
N THR A 166 -6.18 7.70 18.78
CA THR A 166 -7.54 7.87 18.26
C THR A 166 -7.96 6.86 17.19
N MET A 167 -7.01 6.26 16.46
CA MET A 167 -7.29 5.44 15.26
C MET A 167 -8.31 4.32 15.50
N SER A 168 -8.19 3.58 16.62
CA SER A 168 -9.08 2.45 16.94
C SER A 168 -10.54 2.87 17.19
N LYS A 169 -10.80 4.13 17.53
CA LYS A 169 -12.15 4.66 17.75
C LYS A 169 -12.83 5.12 16.46
N HIS A 170 -12.05 5.33 15.40
CA HIS A 170 -12.49 5.94 14.14
C HIS A 170 -12.20 5.03 12.95
N GLY A 171 -12.10 3.72 13.20
CA GLY A 171 -11.94 2.71 12.16
C GLY A 171 -10.64 2.76 11.36
N MET A 172 -9.68 3.62 11.70
CA MET A 172 -8.36 3.60 11.08
C MET A 172 -7.58 2.43 11.66
N MET A 173 -7.10 1.55 10.77
CA MET A 173 -6.45 0.29 11.14
C MET A 173 -4.94 0.31 10.90
N ALA A 174 -4.47 1.08 9.93
CA ALA A 174 -3.05 1.26 9.65
C ALA A 174 -2.78 2.63 9.02
N TRP A 175 -1.56 3.12 9.18
CA TRP A 175 -1.14 4.38 8.56
C TRP A 175 0.35 4.32 8.25
N GLY A 176 0.78 4.96 7.16
CA GLY A 176 2.21 5.11 6.88
C GLY A 176 2.51 6.26 5.94
N SER A 177 3.77 6.70 5.94
CA SER A 177 4.29 7.74 5.04
C SER A 177 5.47 7.19 4.23
N ALA A 178 5.62 7.68 3.01
CA ALA A 178 6.68 7.25 2.12
C ALA A 178 7.20 8.38 1.23
N SER A 179 8.51 8.37 0.97
CA SER A 179 9.19 9.30 0.08
C SER A 179 9.41 8.67 -1.31
N LYS A 180 9.35 9.48 -2.36
CA LYS A 180 9.50 9.02 -3.75
C LYS A 180 10.95 8.64 -4.04
N ILE A 181 11.15 7.47 -4.66
CA ILE A 181 12.42 7.08 -5.28
C ILE A 181 12.41 7.46 -6.77
N THR A 182 11.46 6.90 -7.52
CA THR A 182 11.34 7.10 -8.98
C THR A 182 9.91 6.81 -9.48
N PRO A 183 9.42 7.47 -10.53
CA PRO A 183 10.02 8.60 -11.26
C PRO A 183 10.14 9.88 -10.40
N GLN A 184 10.98 10.82 -10.83
CA GLN A 184 11.12 12.18 -10.28
C GLN A 184 10.78 13.20 -11.37
N GLY A 185 10.14 14.31 -11.00
CA GLY A 185 9.66 15.35 -11.91
C GLY A 185 8.49 16.11 -11.31
N ASP A 186 8.12 17.24 -11.91
CA ASP A 186 7.04 18.10 -11.38
C ASP A 186 5.65 17.48 -11.54
N ASP A 187 5.51 16.50 -12.45
CA ASP A 187 4.27 15.76 -12.74
C ASP A 187 4.00 14.61 -11.75
N VAL A 188 4.92 14.34 -10.82
CA VAL A 188 4.83 13.18 -9.91
C VAL A 188 5.02 13.57 -8.45
N ALA A 189 4.29 12.89 -7.57
CA ALA A 189 4.35 13.14 -6.14
C ALA A 189 5.71 12.78 -5.55
N THR A 190 6.21 13.67 -4.68
CA THR A 190 7.49 13.53 -3.95
C THR A 190 7.30 12.75 -2.66
N MET A 191 6.10 12.75 -2.10
CA MET A 191 5.73 12.07 -0.86
C MET A 191 4.29 11.54 -0.93
N MET A 192 4.01 10.49 -0.17
CA MET A 192 2.64 10.03 0.06
C MET A 192 2.40 9.58 1.49
N THR A 193 1.14 9.55 1.91
CA THR A 193 0.66 8.73 3.03
C THR A 193 -0.35 7.70 2.55
N TYR A 194 -0.43 6.57 3.23
CA TYR A 194 -1.56 5.65 3.12
C TYR A 194 -2.31 5.67 4.44
N ASP A 195 -3.63 5.75 4.36
CA ASP A 195 -4.52 5.79 5.54
C ASP A 195 -5.54 4.67 5.37
N SER A 196 -5.45 3.59 6.16
CA SER A 196 -6.24 2.37 5.97
C SER A 196 -7.39 2.26 6.96
N TYR A 197 -8.56 1.85 6.47
CA TYR A 197 -9.82 1.81 7.22
C TYR A 197 -10.57 0.50 7.02
N ASP A 198 -11.32 0.09 8.04
CA ASP A 198 -12.23 -1.05 8.01
C ASP A 198 -13.45 -0.83 7.10
N THR A 199 -13.98 0.41 7.00
CA THR A 199 -15.18 0.73 6.23
C THR A 199 -15.04 1.99 5.38
N LEU A 200 -15.88 2.10 4.35
CA LEU A 200 -15.98 3.32 3.54
C LEU A 200 -16.55 4.51 4.32
N GLU A 201 -17.39 4.27 5.33
CA GLU A 201 -17.96 5.32 6.18
C GLU A 201 -16.85 6.07 6.93
N HIS A 202 -15.95 5.34 7.60
CA HIS A 202 -14.82 5.95 8.31
C HIS A 202 -13.84 6.67 7.37
N VAL A 203 -13.69 6.20 6.12
CA VAL A 203 -12.96 6.95 5.08
C VAL A 203 -13.62 8.30 4.81
N MET A 204 -14.94 8.32 4.67
CA MET A 204 -15.69 9.56 4.37
C MET A 204 -15.67 10.53 5.55
N GLU A 205 -15.74 10.02 6.79
CA GLU A 205 -15.52 10.83 7.99
C GLU A 205 -14.13 11.48 8.00
N HIS A 206 -13.07 10.73 7.68
CA HIS A 206 -11.73 11.32 7.57
C HIS A 206 -11.71 12.44 6.50
N LEU A 207 -12.28 12.18 5.32
CA LEU A 207 -12.25 13.13 4.21
C LEU A 207 -13.12 14.38 4.44
N SER A 208 -14.13 14.31 5.32
CA SER A 208 -14.90 15.47 5.77
C SER A 208 -14.20 16.28 6.88
N GLY A 209 -13.03 15.84 7.36
CA GLY A 209 -12.30 16.47 8.46
C GLY A 209 -12.74 15.98 9.85
N GLU A 210 -13.55 14.93 9.90
CA GLU A 210 -14.01 14.27 11.12
C GLU A 210 -13.14 13.02 11.43
N GLY A 211 -13.67 12.09 12.22
CA GLY A 211 -13.00 10.84 12.56
C GLY A 211 -11.63 11.04 13.21
N VAL A 212 -10.62 10.31 12.72
CA VAL A 212 -9.25 10.36 13.24
C VAL A 212 -8.58 11.72 13.06
N ILE A 213 -9.06 12.55 12.12
CA ILE A 213 -8.56 13.91 11.88
C ILE A 213 -9.06 14.88 12.96
N GLY A 214 -10.21 14.60 13.56
CA GLY A 214 -10.77 15.40 14.65
C GLY A 214 -9.79 15.58 15.81
N GLY A 215 -9.54 16.85 16.18
CA GLY A 215 -8.66 17.22 17.29
C GLY A 215 -7.16 17.19 16.99
N LEU A 216 -6.75 16.91 15.74
CA LEU A 216 -5.38 17.14 15.32
C LEU A 216 -5.10 18.65 15.28
N ASP A 217 -4.00 19.07 15.91
CA ASP A 217 -3.60 20.47 16.01
C ASP A 217 -2.93 20.94 14.71
N PHE A 218 -3.74 21.35 13.74
CA PHE A 218 -3.28 21.80 12.43
C PHE A 218 -2.42 23.07 12.48
N ASP A 219 -2.50 23.88 13.53
CA ASP A 219 -1.67 25.09 13.68
C ASP A 219 -0.19 24.74 13.89
N LYS A 220 0.11 23.50 14.28
CA LYS A 220 1.48 22.98 14.42
C LYS A 220 2.02 22.29 13.17
N LEU A 221 1.19 22.14 12.15
CA LEU A 221 1.54 21.44 10.92
C LEU A 221 1.71 22.45 9.79
N THR A 222 2.76 22.26 9.00
CA THR A 222 2.85 22.96 7.73
C THR A 222 1.76 22.42 6.80
N PRO A 223 0.90 23.28 6.21
CA PRO A 223 -0.17 22.83 5.35
C PRO A 223 0.36 22.02 4.16
N ILE A 224 -0.16 20.80 4.01
CA ILE A 224 0.16 19.95 2.85
C ILE A 224 -0.89 20.20 1.77
N GLN A 225 -0.43 20.62 0.60
CA GLN A 225 -1.25 20.62 -0.61
C GLN A 225 -1.23 19.21 -1.21
N TRP A 226 -2.35 18.51 -1.10
CA TRP A 226 -2.51 17.18 -1.69
C TRP A 226 -2.77 17.31 -3.19
N SER A 227 -1.91 16.70 -4.01
CA SER A 227 -2.09 16.65 -5.48
C SER A 227 -3.16 15.64 -5.89
N MET A 228 -3.33 14.57 -5.11
CA MET A 228 -4.30 13.51 -5.40
C MET A 228 -4.60 12.68 -4.14
N ARG A 229 -5.87 12.30 -3.92
CA ARG A 229 -6.32 11.50 -2.76
C ARG A 229 -7.35 10.41 -3.12
N PRO A 230 -7.02 9.41 -3.97
CA PRO A 230 -7.96 8.37 -4.35
C PRO A 230 -8.33 7.49 -3.15
N VAL A 231 -9.61 7.15 -3.08
CA VAL A 231 -10.13 6.12 -2.18
C VAL A 231 -10.16 4.80 -2.92
N MET A 232 -9.43 3.83 -2.38
CA MET A 232 -9.29 2.51 -2.97
C MET A 232 -9.88 1.45 -2.03
N ARG A 233 -10.46 0.40 -2.63
CA ARG A 233 -10.88 -0.82 -1.94
C ARG A 233 -9.87 -1.94 -2.18
N ILE A 234 -9.55 -2.71 -1.15
CA ILE A 234 -8.68 -3.87 -1.24
C ILE A 234 -9.48 -5.05 -1.81
N LYS A 235 -8.97 -5.65 -2.90
CA LYS A 235 -9.58 -6.83 -3.56
C LYS A 235 -8.84 -8.11 -3.27
N GLY A 236 -7.53 -8.02 -3.08
CA GLY A 236 -6.69 -9.16 -2.78
C GLY A 236 -5.45 -8.71 -2.05
N VAL A 237 -5.02 -9.51 -1.08
CA VAL A 237 -3.78 -9.34 -0.32
C VAL A 237 -3.18 -10.71 -0.03
N THR A 238 -1.86 -10.81 -0.06
CA THR A 238 -1.12 -11.99 0.42
C THR A 238 -1.14 -12.08 1.94
N GLY A 239 -1.13 -13.29 2.47
CA GLY A 239 -0.93 -13.53 3.90
C GLY A 239 0.55 -13.48 4.31
N PRO A 240 0.85 -13.61 5.60
CA PRO A 240 2.22 -13.66 6.10
C PRO A 240 3.00 -14.85 5.52
N LYS A 241 4.33 -14.74 5.55
CA LYS A 241 5.25 -15.82 5.16
C LYS A 241 4.94 -17.10 5.96
N GLN A 242 4.77 -18.20 5.24
CA GLN A 242 4.50 -19.54 5.80
C GLN A 242 5.77 -20.37 5.97
#